data_AF-A0A4D8RU60-F1
#
_entry.id   AF-A0A4D8RU60-F1
#
_cell.length_a   1.000
_cell.length_b   1.000
_cell.length_c   1.000
_cell.angle_alpha   90.00
_cell.angle_beta   90.00
_cell.angle_gamma   90.00
#
_symmetry.space_group_name_H-M   'P 1'
#
loop_
_entity.id
_entity.type
_entity.pdbx_description
1 polymer ?
#
loop_
_entity_poly.entity_id
_entity_poly.type
_entity_poly.pdbx_seq_one_letter_code
_entity_poly.pdbx_strand_id
1 'polypeptide(L)'
;MPYILEGKICRPHEVNLLRTGDLIVVKPVTVFVRGRSQVFSPLSVISDECTHTITTPIWVDAVRVGDNVRMVEPVVEVEGELEILSHEFLPGFTARELLGKSRFKVASSPGVPIVTVRGYPLISSSGKEIYLSDDRTLLLALAHSLTYFLSSSE
;
A
#
# COMPACT_ATOMS: atom_id res chain seq x y z
N MET A 1 14.67 4.49 -3.64
CA MET A 1 14.78 3.04 -3.33
C MET A 1 15.60 2.88 -2.06
N PRO A 2 15.04 2.35 -0.95
CA PRO A 2 15.81 2.02 0.24
C PRO A 2 16.74 0.81 0.05
N TYR A 3 17.91 0.86 0.71
CA TYR A 3 18.82 -0.27 0.87
C TYR A 3 18.60 -0.90 2.24
N ILE A 4 18.33 -2.20 2.28
CA ILE A 4 18.03 -2.96 3.49
C ILE A 4 19.22 -3.86 3.77
N LEU A 5 19.93 -3.62 4.87
CA LEU A 5 21.04 -4.47 5.33
C LEU A 5 20.49 -5.72 6.02
N GLU A 6 19.61 -5.50 6.99
CA GLU A 6 18.88 -6.50 7.76
C GLU A 6 17.47 -5.98 8.01
N GLY A 7 16.50 -6.87 8.16
CA GLY A 7 15.12 -6.49 8.44
C GLY A 7 14.19 -7.69 8.45
N LYS A 8 12.91 -7.44 8.70
CA LYS A 8 11.87 -8.47 8.63
C LYS A 8 10.77 -8.02 7.69
N ILE A 9 10.23 -8.94 6.90
CA ILE A 9 9.20 -8.66 5.89
C ILE A 9 7.92 -9.45 6.17
N CYS A 10 6.77 -8.84 5.86
CA CYS A 10 5.45 -9.44 5.91
C CYS A 10 4.87 -9.51 4.50
N ARG A 11 4.10 -10.57 4.22
CA ARG A 11 3.13 -10.54 3.13
C ARG A 11 1.99 -9.57 3.46
N PRO A 12 1.28 -9.02 2.47
CA PRO A 12 0.23 -8.02 2.74
C PRO A 12 -0.83 -8.49 3.75
N HIS A 13 -1.22 -9.77 3.72
CA HIS A 13 -2.21 -10.35 4.66
C HIS A 13 -1.64 -10.66 6.06
N GLU A 14 -0.32 -10.60 6.24
CA GLU A 14 0.34 -10.79 7.54
C GLU A 14 0.45 -9.45 8.31
N VAL A 15 0.15 -8.31 7.67
CA VAL A 15 0.30 -6.97 8.26
C VAL A 15 -0.97 -6.59 9.02
N ASN A 16 -0.85 -6.54 10.35
CA ASN A 16 -1.96 -6.12 11.23
C ASN A 16 -1.89 -4.62 11.57
N LEU A 17 -0.70 -4.04 11.62
CA LEU A 17 -0.44 -2.66 12.01
C LEU A 17 0.63 -2.06 11.09
N LEU A 18 0.46 -0.80 10.71
CA LEU A 18 1.47 0.02 10.04
C LEU A 18 1.95 1.11 11.00
N ARG A 19 3.25 1.33 11.06
CA ARG A 19 3.88 2.38 11.86
C ARG A 19 4.63 3.35 10.98
N THR A 20 4.71 4.61 11.42
CA THR A 20 5.59 5.60 10.81
C THR A 20 7.01 5.05 10.73
N GLY A 21 7.63 5.13 9.56
CA GLY A 21 8.96 4.60 9.31
C GLY A 21 8.99 3.20 8.67
N ASP A 22 7.91 2.41 8.73
CA ASP A 22 7.81 1.14 8.01
C ASP A 22 8.00 1.35 6.50
N LEU A 23 8.46 0.31 5.80
CA LEU A 23 8.64 0.37 4.36
C LEU A 23 7.61 -0.49 3.65
N ILE A 24 6.84 0.11 2.74
CA ILE A 24 5.86 -0.58 1.91
C ILE A 24 6.48 -0.85 0.55
N VAL A 25 6.56 -2.13 0.20
CA VAL A 25 7.05 -2.62 -1.09
C VAL A 25 6.07 -2.25 -2.20
N VAL A 26 6.56 -1.57 -3.24
CA VAL A 26 5.76 -1.05 -4.35
C VAL A 26 5.79 -1.98 -5.56
N LYS A 27 6.93 -2.63 -5.81
CA LYS A 27 7.10 -3.63 -6.88
C LYS A 27 7.48 -4.99 -6.27
N PRO A 28 7.15 -6.11 -6.93
CA PRO A 28 7.54 -7.43 -6.43
C PRO A 28 9.05 -7.49 -6.12
N VAL A 29 9.40 -8.10 -5.00
CA VAL A 29 10.79 -8.22 -4.55
C VAL A 29 11.11 -9.67 -4.21
N THR A 30 12.30 -10.10 -4.60
CA THR A 30 12.83 -11.42 -4.25
C THR A 30 13.82 -11.27 -3.12
N VAL A 31 13.52 -11.84 -1.95
CA VAL A 31 14.38 -11.80 -0.76
C VAL A 31 14.79 -13.19 -0.32
N PHE A 32 15.96 -13.31 0.31
CA PHE A 32 16.40 -14.54 0.93
C PHE A 32 15.89 -14.61 2.37
N VAL A 33 14.99 -15.56 2.63
CA VAL A 33 14.31 -15.76 3.91
C VAL A 33 14.36 -17.24 4.24
N ARG A 34 14.83 -17.60 5.45
CA ARG A 34 14.93 -18.99 5.94
C ARG A 34 15.69 -19.91 4.97
N GLY A 35 16.80 -19.43 4.43
CA GLY A 35 17.65 -20.23 3.53
C GLY A 35 17.10 -20.44 2.13
N ARG A 36 16.04 -19.72 1.72
CA ARG A 36 15.43 -19.84 0.40
C ARG A 36 15.09 -18.48 -0.19
N SER A 37 15.18 -18.39 -1.51
CA SER A 37 14.67 -17.25 -2.27
C SER A 37 13.14 -17.28 -2.26
N GLN A 38 12.51 -16.19 -1.83
CA GLN A 38 11.06 -16.04 -1.78
C GLN A 38 10.65 -14.71 -2.42
N VAL A 39 9.60 -14.75 -3.24
CA VAL A 39 9.02 -13.55 -3.85
C VAL A 39 7.93 -13.00 -2.95
N PHE A 40 8.00 -11.70 -2.70
CA PHE A 40 6.99 -10.93 -1.98
C PHE A 40 6.32 -9.97 -2.96
N SER A 41 4.99 -9.90 -2.90
CA SER A 41 4.18 -9.06 -3.77
C SER A 41 4.32 -7.57 -3.40
N PRO A 42 3.81 -6.65 -4.24
CA PRO A 42 3.51 -5.30 -3.78
C PRO A 42 2.65 -5.33 -2.50
N LEU A 43 2.68 -4.24 -1.75
CA LEU A 43 2.05 -4.07 -0.43
C LEU A 43 2.65 -4.94 0.69
N SER A 44 3.69 -5.74 0.40
CA SER A 44 4.50 -6.31 1.47
C SER A 44 5.13 -5.20 2.30
N VAL A 45 5.32 -5.45 3.59
CA VAL A 45 5.84 -4.45 4.54
C VAL A 45 7.13 -4.96 5.15
N ILE A 46 8.16 -4.11 5.16
CA ILE A 46 9.38 -4.34 5.93
C ILE A 46 9.24 -3.54 7.23
N SER A 47 9.15 -4.26 8.35
CA SER A 47 8.91 -3.71 9.69
C SER A 47 9.40 -4.69 10.75
N ASP A 48 9.73 -4.20 11.95
CA ASP A 48 10.19 -5.03 13.06
C ASP A 48 9.12 -6.00 13.58
N GLU A 49 7.84 -5.69 13.34
CA GLU A 49 6.68 -6.51 13.67
C GLU A 49 6.53 -7.75 12.78
N CYS A 50 7.27 -7.81 11.67
CA CYS A 50 7.21 -8.92 10.74
C CYS A 50 7.98 -10.15 11.22
N THR A 51 7.68 -11.31 10.63
CA THR A 51 8.24 -12.59 11.09
C THR A 51 9.27 -13.21 10.14
N HIS A 52 9.31 -12.78 8.88
CA HIS A 52 10.25 -13.32 7.90
C HIS A 52 11.54 -12.50 7.87
N THR A 53 12.59 -12.99 8.52
CA THR A 53 13.90 -12.32 8.54
C THR A 53 14.57 -12.35 7.17
N ILE A 54 14.93 -11.18 6.67
CA ILE A 54 15.76 -10.97 5.47
C ILE A 54 17.21 -11.19 5.88
N THR A 55 17.88 -12.16 5.27
CA THR A 55 19.26 -12.53 5.65
C THR A 55 20.32 -12.05 4.66
N THR A 56 19.92 -11.33 3.61
CA THR A 56 20.82 -10.82 2.57
C THR A 56 20.50 -9.36 2.28
N PRO A 57 21.52 -8.49 2.16
CA PRO A 57 21.29 -7.10 1.80
C PRO A 57 20.61 -6.96 0.44
N ILE A 58 19.70 -6.01 0.30
CA ILE A 58 18.91 -5.83 -0.92
C ILE A 58 18.45 -4.39 -1.13
N TRP A 59 18.38 -3.97 -2.40
CA TRP A 59 17.68 -2.76 -2.83
C TRP A 59 16.22 -3.07 -3.11
N VAL A 60 15.32 -2.30 -2.51
CA VAL A 60 13.88 -2.53 -2.65
C VAL A 60 13.21 -1.29 -3.23
N ASP A 61 12.33 -1.48 -4.20
CA ASP A 61 11.37 -0.46 -4.63
C ASP A 61 10.28 -0.35 -3.55
N ALA A 62 10.51 0.52 -2.56
CA ALA A 62 9.62 0.74 -1.44
C ALA A 62 9.52 2.22 -1.06
N VAL A 63 8.42 2.56 -0.40
CA VAL A 63 8.19 3.87 0.21
C VAL A 63 8.15 3.77 1.72
N ARG A 64 8.56 4.84 2.39
CA ARG A 64 8.45 4.94 3.84
C ARG A 64 7.07 5.46 4.23
N VAL A 65 6.45 4.83 5.21
CA VAL A 65 5.23 5.33 5.85
C VAL A 65 5.56 6.66 6.54
N GLY A 66 4.82 7.70 6.17
CA GLY A 66 4.96 9.06 6.71
C GLY A 66 3.58 9.68 6.97
N ASP A 67 3.52 11.01 7.07
CA ASP A 67 2.32 11.72 7.55
C ASP A 67 1.43 12.27 6.41
N ASN A 68 1.58 11.74 5.19
CA ASN A 68 0.95 12.27 3.98
C ASN A 68 -0.40 11.63 3.62
N VAL A 69 -0.88 10.67 4.42
CA VAL A 69 -2.19 10.05 4.26
C VAL A 69 -3.15 10.61 5.30
N ARG A 70 -4.22 11.24 4.83
CA ARG A 70 -5.29 11.81 5.65
C ARG A 70 -6.54 10.95 5.53
N MET A 71 -7.08 10.58 6.69
CA MET A 71 -8.38 9.92 6.75
C MET A 71 -9.50 10.93 6.47
N VAL A 72 -10.39 10.57 5.56
CA VAL A 72 -11.63 11.31 5.29
C VAL A 72 -12.77 10.56 5.94
N GLU A 73 -13.69 11.30 6.56
CA GLU A 73 -14.86 10.70 7.20
C GLU A 73 -15.76 10.02 6.15
N PRO A 74 -16.05 8.72 6.30
CA PRO A 74 -16.85 7.99 5.34
C PRO A 74 -18.31 8.41 5.41
N VAL A 75 -18.95 8.52 4.23
CA VAL A 75 -20.34 8.95 4.11
C VAL A 75 -21.25 7.77 3.81
N VAL A 76 -20.73 6.73 3.15
CA VAL A 76 -21.52 5.57 2.73
C VAL A 76 -20.66 4.30 2.67
N GLU A 77 -21.29 3.15 2.89
CA GLU A 77 -20.70 1.85 2.63
C GLU A 77 -21.16 1.32 1.26
N VAL A 78 -20.21 0.87 0.44
CA VAL A 78 -20.46 0.35 -0.90
C VAL A 78 -19.85 -1.04 -1.03
N GLU A 79 -20.62 -1.99 -1.56
CA GLU A 79 -20.12 -3.34 -1.87
C GLU A 79 -19.64 -3.42 -3.32
N GLY A 80 -18.37 -3.72 -3.56
CA GLY A 80 -17.81 -3.79 -4.90
C GLY A 80 -16.40 -4.34 -4.91
N GLU A 81 -15.73 -4.18 -6.05
CA GLU A 81 -14.29 -4.42 -6.19
C GLU A 81 -13.57 -3.09 -6.37
N LEU A 82 -12.26 -3.08 -6.10
CA LEU A 82 -11.44 -1.91 -6.36
C LEU A 82 -11.28 -1.68 -7.87
N GLU A 83 -11.58 -0.45 -8.30
CA GLU A 83 -11.30 0.06 -9.63
C GLU A 83 -10.02 0.89 -9.58
N ILE A 84 -8.98 0.45 -10.28
CA ILE A 84 -7.67 1.12 -10.28
C ILE A 84 -7.57 1.99 -11.52
N LEU A 85 -7.56 3.32 -11.34
CA LEU A 85 -7.65 4.28 -12.44
C LEU A 85 -6.30 4.55 -13.12
N SER A 86 -5.19 4.19 -12.46
CA SER A 86 -3.83 4.29 -13.04
C SER A 86 -3.21 2.91 -13.22
N HIS A 87 -2.84 2.57 -14.46
CA HIS A 87 -2.24 1.27 -14.78
C HIS A 87 -0.84 1.08 -14.18
N GLU A 88 -0.12 2.17 -13.93
CA GLU A 88 1.21 2.13 -13.33
C GLU A 88 1.17 1.81 -11.83
N PHE A 89 0.00 1.93 -11.20
CA PHE A 89 -0.21 1.71 -9.79
C PHE A 89 -0.34 0.21 -9.45
N LEU A 90 0.77 -0.53 -9.63
CA LEU A 90 0.87 -1.98 -9.36
C LEU A 90 0.35 -2.41 -7.98
N PRO A 91 0.59 -1.67 -6.87
CA PRO A 91 0.01 -2.00 -5.57
C PRO A 91 -1.52 -2.09 -5.59
N GLY A 92 -2.19 -1.26 -6.39
CA GLY A 92 -3.65 -1.27 -6.54
C GLY A 92 -4.19 -2.61 -7.02
N PHE A 93 -3.53 -3.23 -8.00
CA PHE A 93 -3.93 -4.54 -8.51
C PHE A 93 -3.72 -5.65 -7.47
N THR A 94 -2.68 -5.54 -6.64
CA THR A 94 -2.46 -6.49 -5.54
C THR A 94 -3.53 -6.36 -4.47
N ALA A 95 -3.89 -5.13 -4.08
CA ALA A 95 -4.99 -4.89 -3.14
C ALA A 95 -6.33 -5.40 -3.69
N ARG A 96 -6.61 -5.16 -4.98
CA ARG A 96 -7.84 -5.64 -5.63
C ARG A 96 -7.96 -7.15 -5.55
N GLU A 97 -6.89 -7.88 -5.87
CA GLU A 97 -6.87 -9.34 -5.81
C GLU A 97 -7.06 -9.87 -4.38
N LEU A 98 -6.39 -9.26 -3.40
CA LEU A 98 -6.46 -9.69 -2.00
C LEU A 98 -7.81 -9.42 -1.35
N LEU A 99 -8.46 -8.30 -1.69
CA LEU A 99 -9.74 -7.91 -1.11
C LEU A 99 -10.94 -8.51 -1.87
N GLY A 100 -10.76 -8.80 -3.16
CA GLY A 100 -11.83 -9.22 -4.05
C GLY A 100 -13.06 -8.32 -3.95
N LYS A 101 -14.24 -8.94 -4.02
CA LYS A 101 -15.50 -8.24 -3.76
C LYS A 101 -15.71 -8.10 -2.25
N SER A 102 -15.73 -6.85 -1.79
CA SER A 102 -15.78 -6.49 -0.36
C SER A 102 -16.69 -5.28 -0.13
N ARG A 103 -16.99 -4.99 1.14
CA ARG A 103 -17.62 -3.73 1.55
C ARG A 103 -16.54 -2.70 1.85
N PHE A 104 -16.74 -1.47 1.40
CA PHE A 104 -15.82 -0.36 1.53
C PHE A 104 -16.52 0.86 2.08
N LYS A 105 -15.89 1.53 3.04
CA LYS A 105 -16.28 2.85 3.51
C LYS A 105 -15.75 3.90 2.52
N VAL A 106 -16.63 4.65 1.87
CA VAL A 106 -16.25 5.63 0.83
C VAL A 106 -16.78 7.02 1.16
N ALA A 107 -16.06 8.04 0.68
CA ALA A 107 -16.40 9.44 0.88
C ALA A 107 -16.14 10.23 -0.40
N SER A 108 -16.80 11.38 -0.52
CA SER A 108 -16.31 12.42 -1.42
C SER A 108 -15.01 12.96 -0.83
N SER A 109 -13.90 12.78 -1.54
CA SER A 109 -12.58 13.27 -1.12
C SER A 109 -12.06 14.33 -2.10
N PRO A 110 -11.29 15.33 -1.64
CA PRO A 110 -10.63 16.27 -2.52
C PRO A 110 -9.62 15.59 -3.46
N GLY A 111 -9.38 16.23 -4.60
CA GLY A 111 -8.32 15.84 -5.53
C GLY A 111 -8.76 14.86 -6.61
N VAL A 112 -7.78 14.24 -7.25
CA VAL A 112 -7.98 13.28 -8.35
C VAL A 112 -8.15 11.89 -7.76
N PRO A 113 -9.25 11.18 -8.06
CA PRO A 113 -9.43 9.81 -7.60
C PRO A 113 -8.41 8.89 -8.29
N ILE A 114 -7.79 8.00 -7.51
CA ILE A 114 -6.84 7.01 -8.01
C ILE A 114 -7.40 5.59 -7.87
N VAL A 115 -8.15 5.36 -6.79
CA VAL A 115 -8.84 4.09 -6.53
C VAL A 115 -10.30 4.40 -6.22
N THR A 116 -11.22 3.76 -6.95
CA THR A 116 -12.66 3.90 -6.76
C THR A 116 -13.31 2.55 -6.44
N VAL A 117 -14.54 2.59 -5.94
CA VAL A 117 -15.43 1.43 -5.80
C VAL A 117 -16.79 1.82 -6.32
N ARG A 118 -17.24 1.23 -7.44
CA ARG A 118 -18.46 1.63 -8.15
C ARG A 118 -18.50 3.14 -8.44
N GLY A 119 -17.38 3.70 -8.88
CA GLY A 119 -17.25 5.14 -9.15
C GLY A 119 -17.17 6.06 -7.93
N TYR A 120 -17.31 5.56 -6.69
CA TYR A 120 -17.06 6.36 -5.48
C TYR A 120 -15.56 6.39 -5.15
N PRO A 121 -14.96 7.56 -4.86
CA PRO A 121 -13.56 7.64 -4.46
C PRO A 121 -13.29 6.88 -3.15
N LEU A 122 -12.31 5.99 -3.18
CA LEU A 122 -11.75 5.35 -1.99
C LEU A 122 -10.41 5.98 -1.62
N ILE A 123 -9.55 6.19 -2.63
CA ILE A 123 -8.26 6.87 -2.50
C ILE A 123 -8.14 7.96 -3.55
N SER A 124 -7.82 9.17 -3.10
CA SER A 124 -7.61 10.35 -3.96
C SER A 124 -6.30 11.05 -3.62
N SER A 125 -5.76 11.84 -4.54
CA SER A 125 -4.56 12.64 -4.33
C SER A 125 -4.77 14.11 -4.70
N SER A 126 -4.26 15.02 -3.87
CA SER A 126 -4.17 16.45 -4.18
C SER A 126 -2.77 16.97 -3.83
N GLY A 127 -1.92 17.10 -4.85
CA GLY A 127 -0.50 17.42 -4.64
C GLY A 127 0.23 16.27 -3.96
N LYS A 128 0.80 16.51 -2.77
CA LYS A 128 1.53 15.49 -1.98
C LYS A 128 0.64 14.82 -0.92
N GLU A 129 -0.58 15.29 -0.73
CA GLU A 129 -1.54 14.78 0.23
C GLU A 129 -2.42 13.70 -0.40
N ILE A 130 -2.60 12.59 0.32
CA ILE A 130 -3.38 11.43 -0.10
C ILE A 130 -4.56 11.30 0.85
N TYR A 131 -5.74 11.12 0.31
CA TYR A 131 -6.98 11.00 1.06
C TYR A 131 -7.48 9.57 1.00
N LEU A 132 -7.78 8.97 2.15
CA LEU A 132 -8.29 7.60 2.27
C LEU A 132 -9.58 7.60 3.10
N SER A 133 -10.59 6.86 2.65
CA SER A 133 -11.90 6.82 3.32
C SER A 133 -12.14 5.58 4.20
N ASP A 134 -11.27 4.57 4.12
CA ASP A 134 -11.42 3.27 4.79
C ASP A 134 -10.14 2.91 5.56
N ASP A 135 -10.29 2.62 6.84
CA ASP A 135 -9.22 2.52 7.84
C ASP A 135 -8.53 1.15 7.88
N ARG A 136 -8.88 0.22 6.99
CA ARG A 136 -8.20 -1.08 6.93
C ARG A 136 -6.71 -0.94 6.65
N THR A 137 -5.89 -1.67 7.39
CA THR A 137 -4.42 -1.66 7.29
C THR A 137 -3.91 -1.87 5.85
N LEU A 138 -4.53 -2.77 5.08
CA LEU A 138 -4.15 -2.98 3.68
C LEU A 138 -4.41 -1.76 2.80
N LEU A 139 -5.50 -1.03 3.04
CA LEU A 139 -5.85 0.19 2.31
C LEU A 139 -4.99 1.38 2.74
N LEU A 140 -4.59 1.43 4.01
CA LEU A 140 -3.56 2.35 4.48
C LEU A 140 -2.20 2.09 3.79
N ALA A 141 -1.77 0.82 3.70
CA ALA A 141 -0.56 0.46 2.95
C ALA A 141 -0.68 0.89 1.49
N LEU A 142 -1.84 0.65 0.88
CA LEU A 142 -2.12 1.05 -0.49
C LEU A 142 -2.02 2.56 -0.66
N ALA A 143 -2.66 3.35 0.21
CA ALA A 143 -2.60 4.80 0.17
C ALA A 143 -1.16 5.30 0.25
N HIS A 144 -0.37 4.87 1.24
CA HIS A 144 1.03 5.28 1.34
C HIS A 144 1.86 4.89 0.10
N SER A 145 1.59 3.74 -0.51
CA SER A 145 2.31 3.29 -1.71
C SER A 145 2.18 4.24 -2.91
N LEU A 146 1.11 5.06 -2.97
CA LEU A 146 0.95 6.08 -4.02
C LEU A 146 2.05 7.13 -4.00
N THR A 147 2.66 7.39 -2.84
CA THR A 147 3.74 8.37 -2.69
C THR A 147 4.90 8.10 -3.66
N TYR A 148 5.16 6.82 -3.97
CA TYR A 148 6.20 6.41 -4.91
C TYR A 148 6.00 7.08 -6.28
N PHE A 149 4.75 7.06 -6.75
CA PHE A 149 4.36 7.51 -8.08
C PHE A 149 4.18 9.04 -8.15
N LEU A 150 3.71 9.65 -7.05
CA LEU A 150 3.58 11.10 -6.96
C LEU A 150 4.94 11.80 -6.88
N SER A 151 5.95 11.14 -6.30
CA SER A 151 7.31 11.69 -6.21
C SER A 151 8.12 11.57 -7.50
N SER A 152 7.74 10.66 -8.40
CA SER A 152 8.44 10.42 -9.67
C SER A 152 7.99 11.32 -10.82
N SER A 153 6.95 12.13 -10.61
CA SER A 153 6.38 13.04 -11.60
C SER A 153 6.85 14.51 -11.47
N GLU A 154 7.85 14.77 -10.62
CA GLU A 154 8.63 16.04 -10.56
C GLU A 154 9.95 15.88 -11.34
#